data_AF-A0AAN5D5X9-F1
#
_entry.id   AF-A0AAN5D5X9-F1
#
_cell.length_a   1.000
_cell.length_b   1.000
_cell.length_c   1.000
_cell.angle_alpha   90.00
_cell.angle_beta   90.00
_cell.angle_gamma   90.00
#
_symmetry.space_group_name_H-M   'P 1'
#
loop_
_entity.id
_entity.type
_entity.pdbx_description
1 polymer ?
#
loop_
_entity_poly.entity_id
_entity_poly.type
_entity_poly.pdbx_seq_one_letter_code
_entity_poly.pdbx_strand_id
1 'polypeptide(L)'
;MRNFNSLSDDTSGELSWELDRDYIFINYENRLGEGAFGLVFQGFLREEHIPSAHKHEMRTARIKDSVAVKLLRETASRQEEMDFLQEIETMKILGAHVNI
;
A
#
# COMPACT_ATOMS: atom_id res chain seq x y z
N MET A 1 -31.56 29.27 -9.28
CA MET A 1 -30.95 27.95 -9.53
C MET A 1 -29.45 28.13 -9.56
N ARG A 2 -28.72 27.60 -8.56
CA ARG A 2 -27.25 27.63 -8.55
C ARG A 2 -26.75 26.31 -9.14
N ASN A 3 -25.92 26.40 -10.17
CA ASN A 3 -25.27 25.25 -10.80
C ASN A 3 -24.29 24.60 -9.82
N PHE A 4 -24.56 23.35 -9.45
CA PHE A 4 -23.60 22.44 -8.85
C PHE A 4 -22.95 21.66 -10.00
N ASN A 5 -21.83 22.14 -10.51
CA ASN A 5 -20.93 21.31 -11.32
C ASN A 5 -19.52 21.95 -11.32
N SER A 6 -18.79 21.68 -10.25
CA SER A 6 -17.32 21.69 -10.24
C SER A 6 -16.82 21.03 -8.96
N LEU A 7 -17.13 19.75 -8.78
CA LEU A 7 -16.25 18.86 -8.04
C LEU A 7 -15.47 18.13 -9.12
N SER A 8 -14.32 18.71 -9.48
CA SER A 8 -13.35 17.99 -10.29
C SER A 8 -12.90 16.77 -9.49
N ASP A 9 -12.83 15.68 -10.22
CA ASP A 9 -12.57 14.33 -9.76
C ASP A 9 -11.13 14.21 -9.24
N ASP A 10 -10.93 14.48 -7.95
CA ASP A 10 -9.63 14.33 -7.26
C ASP A 10 -9.42 12.88 -6.76
N THR A 11 -10.13 11.91 -7.33
CA THR A 11 -9.92 10.47 -7.05
C THR A 11 -8.69 9.92 -7.75
N SER A 12 -8.11 10.65 -8.71
CA SER A 12 -6.96 10.19 -9.50
C SER A 12 -5.67 10.02 -8.68
N GLY A 13 -5.54 10.73 -7.55
CA GLY A 13 -4.35 10.65 -6.69
C GLY A 13 -4.38 9.44 -5.74
N GLU A 14 -5.56 9.01 -5.29
CA GLU A 14 -5.68 7.85 -4.40
C GLU A 14 -5.49 6.53 -5.16
N LEU A 15 -6.06 6.43 -6.36
CA LEU A 15 -6.01 5.21 -7.17
C LEU A 15 -4.61 4.89 -7.72
N SER A 16 -3.66 5.83 -7.70
CA SER A 16 -2.31 5.56 -8.22
C SER A 16 -1.56 4.51 -7.40
N TRP A 17 -1.91 4.38 -6.12
CA TRP A 17 -1.31 3.45 -5.17
C TRP A 17 -2.06 2.12 -5.06
N GLU A 18 -3.23 2.01 -5.66
CA GLU A 18 -4.03 0.79 -5.62
C GLU A 18 -3.45 -0.29 -6.54
N LEU A 19 -3.49 -1.53 -6.07
CA LEU A 19 -3.07 -2.72 -6.80
C LEU A 19 -4.25 -3.67 -6.95
N ASP A 20 -4.37 -4.31 -8.12
CA ASP A 20 -5.28 -5.43 -8.26
C ASP A 20 -4.84 -6.56 -7.32
N ARG A 21 -5.77 -7.09 -6.54
CA ARG A 21 -5.50 -8.14 -5.57
C ARG A 21 -5.02 -9.43 -6.24
N ASP A 22 -5.38 -9.67 -7.49
CA ASP A 22 -4.93 -10.85 -8.24
C ASP A 22 -3.44 -10.77 -8.62
N TYR A 23 -2.82 -9.58 -8.54
CA TYR A 23 -1.40 -9.39 -8.83
C TYR A 23 -0.47 -9.62 -7.65
N ILE A 24 -1.01 -9.77 -6.44
CA ILE A 24 -0.23 -10.02 -5.23
C ILE A 24 -0.48 -11.42 -4.68
N PHE A 25 0.59 -12.20 -4.59
CA PHE A 25 0.55 -13.48 -3.90
C PHE A 25 1.05 -13.30 -2.46
N ILE A 26 0.26 -13.73 -1.47
CA ILE A 26 0.62 -13.66 -0.05
C ILE A 26 0.92 -15.07 0.45
N ASN A 27 2.13 -15.29 0.95
CA ASN A 27 2.49 -16.55 1.60
C ASN A 27 2.12 -16.49 3.09
N TYR A 28 0.88 -16.91 3.41
CA TYR A 28 0.38 -16.94 4.79
C TYR A 28 1.12 -17.90 5.72
N GLU A 29 1.93 -18.83 5.19
CA GLU A 29 2.79 -19.71 6.00
C GLU A 29 4.10 -19.03 6.41
N ASN A 30 4.55 -18.02 5.65
CA ASN A 30 5.79 -17.28 5.94
C ASN A 30 5.50 -15.91 6.58
N ARG A 31 5.27 -15.93 7.89
CA ARG A 31 5.11 -14.73 8.68
C ARG A 31 6.47 -14.07 8.96
N LEU A 32 6.64 -12.84 8.50
CA LEU A 32 7.84 -12.02 8.74
C LEU A 32 7.81 -11.32 10.09
N GLY A 33 6.61 -11.02 10.62
CA GLY A 33 6.51 -10.39 11.93
C GLY A 33 5.09 -10.05 12.39
N GLU A 34 5.08 -9.35 13.52
CA GLU A 34 3.91 -8.81 14.21
C GLU A 34 4.17 -7.34 14.49
N GLY A 35 3.39 -6.45 13.89
CA GLY A 35 3.43 -5.03 14.21
C GLY A 35 2.45 -4.68 15.33
N ALA A 36 2.41 -3.39 15.68
CA ALA A 36 1.44 -2.87 16.65
C ALA A 36 -0.02 -3.11 16.21
N PHE A 37 -0.29 -3.09 14.90
CA PHE A 37 -1.65 -3.10 14.34
C PHE A 37 -2.00 -4.39 13.60
N GLY A 38 -1.03 -5.26 13.33
CA GLY A 38 -1.22 -6.29 12.32
C GLY A 38 -0.13 -7.34 12.18
N LEU A 39 -0.33 -8.20 11.19
CA LEU A 39 0.57 -9.28 10.79
C LEU A 39 1.33 -8.87 9.54
N VAL A 40 2.59 -9.25 9.44
CA VAL A 40 3.40 -9.04 8.24
C VAL A 40 3.79 -10.39 7.67
N PHE A 41 3.48 -10.62 6.40
CA PHE A 41 3.81 -11.84 5.67
C PHE A 41 4.73 -11.54 4.50
N GLN A 42 5.46 -12.56 4.04
CA GLN A 42 6.12 -12.47 2.76
C GLN A 42 5.07 -12.51 1.65
N GLY A 43 5.16 -11.56 0.72
CA GLY A 43 4.40 -11.59 -0.51
C GLY A 43 5.28 -11.54 -1.74
N PHE A 44 4.67 -11.75 -2.89
CA PHE A 44 5.31 -11.65 -4.18
C PHE A 44 4.47 -10.78 -5.11
N LEU A 45 5.14 -9.81 -5.74
CA LEU A 45 4.57 -8.85 -6.68
C LEU A 45 5.58 -8.64 -7.80
N ARG A 46 5.15 -8.84 -9.04
CA ARG A 46 6.02 -8.68 -10.20
C ARG A 46 6.06 -7.23 -10.68
N GLU A 47 7.22 -6.76 -11.17
CA GLU A 47 7.42 -5.37 -11.62
C GLU A 47 6.42 -4.95 -12.71
N GLU A 48 5.98 -5.87 -13.58
CA GLU A 48 5.00 -5.56 -14.63
C GLU A 48 3.64 -5.10 -14.10
N HIS A 49 3.25 -5.56 -12.91
CA HIS A 49 1.96 -5.27 -12.28
C HIS A 49 1.99 -4.00 -11.41
N ILE A 50 3.17 -3.40 -11.20
CA ILE A 50 3.30 -2.14 -10.46
C ILE A 50 2.81 -0.98 -11.36
N PRO A 51 1.93 -0.08 -10.86
CA PRO A 51 1.50 1.11 -11.58
C PRO A 51 2.69 1.93 -12.09
N SER A 52 2.61 2.39 -13.34
CA SER A 52 3.72 3.07 -14.00
C SER A 52 4.20 4.33 -13.27
N ALA A 53 3.30 4.99 -12.54
CA ALA A 53 3.61 6.16 -11.71
C ALA A 53 4.69 5.87 -10.65
N HIS A 54 4.74 4.64 -10.13
CA HIS A 54 5.59 4.26 -9.00
C HIS A 54 6.82 3.42 -9.41
N LYS A 55 6.99 3.11 -10.70
CA LYS A 55 8.13 2.30 -11.18
C LYS A 55 9.49 2.97 -10.92
N HIS A 56 9.57 4.29 -10.95
CA HIS A 56 10.82 5.01 -10.67
C HIS A 56 11.26 4.90 -9.20
N GLU A 57 10.29 5.05 -8.29
CA GLU A 57 10.47 4.91 -6.85
C GLU A 57 10.91 3.48 -6.48
N MET A 58 10.27 2.47 -7.10
CA MET A 58 10.57 1.06 -6.89
C MET A 58 11.95 0.63 -7.40
N ARG A 59 12.40 1.19 -8.55
CA ARG A 59 13.75 0.96 -9.07
C ARG A 59 14.82 1.47 -8.11
N THR A 60 14.55 2.61 -7.47
CA THR A 60 15.44 3.18 -6.46
C THR A 60 15.51 2.30 -5.21
N ALA A 61 14.37 1.70 -4.81
CA ALA A 61 14.27 0.77 -3.68
C ALA A 61 14.84 -0.64 -3.96
N ARG A 62 15.29 -0.95 -5.20
CA ARG A 62 15.82 -2.28 -5.60
C ARG A 62 14.88 -3.43 -5.22
N ILE A 63 13.57 -3.21 -5.35
CA ILE A 63 12.57 -4.23 -5.00
C ILE A 63 12.83 -5.47 -5.85
N LYS A 64 13.21 -6.58 -5.20
CA LYS A 64 13.11 -7.91 -5.77
C LYS A 64 11.63 -8.29 -5.78
N ASP A 65 11.19 -9.22 -6.62
CA ASP A 65 9.78 -9.66 -6.70
C ASP A 65 9.14 -10.08 -5.35
N SER A 66 9.92 -10.15 -4.26
CA SER A 66 9.45 -10.33 -2.89
C SER A 66 9.18 -9.00 -2.18
N VAL A 67 8.00 -8.88 -1.59
CA VAL A 67 7.55 -7.74 -0.79
C VAL A 67 7.14 -8.18 0.62
N ALA A 68 6.99 -7.23 1.54
CA ALA A 68 6.33 -7.46 2.83
C ALA A 68 4.87 -6.98 2.73
N VAL A 69 3.92 -7.86 3.05
CA VAL A 69 2.49 -7.53 3.03
C VAL A 69 1.99 -7.42 4.46
N LYS A 70 1.61 -6.20 4.86
CA LYS A 70 1.05 -5.92 6.17
C LYS A 70 -0.48 -6.00 6.08
N LEU A 71 -1.07 -6.74 7.01
CA LEU A 71 -2.52 -6.96 7.11
C LEU A 71 -2.97 -6.67 8.54
N LEU A 72 -4.18 -6.14 8.69
CA LEU A 72 -4.84 -6.10 10.00
C LEU A 72 -5.11 -7.52 10.51
N ARG A 73 -5.23 -7.66 11.82
CA ARG A 73 -5.73 -8.89 12.44
C ARG A 73 -7.23 -9.00 12.21
N GLU A 74 -7.76 -10.22 12.24
CA GLU A 74 -9.21 -10.47 12.17
C GLU A 74 -9.98 -9.77 13.31
N THR A 75 -9.33 -9.55 14.45
CA THR A 75 -9.91 -8.93 15.64
C THR A 75 -9.48 -7.47 15.80
N ALA A 76 -8.97 -6.82 14.75
CA ALA A 76 -8.54 -5.43 14.83
C ALA A 76 -9.69 -4.52 15.26
N SER A 77 -9.38 -3.60 16.18
CA SER A 77 -10.29 -2.55 16.60
C SER A 77 -10.34 -1.43 15.56
N ARG A 78 -11.38 -0.60 15.64
CA ARG A 78 -11.51 0.60 14.80
C ARG A 78 -10.31 1.56 14.94
N GLN A 79 -9.71 1.64 16.13
CA GLN A 79 -8.53 2.47 16.32
C GLN A 79 -7.32 1.90 15.57
N GLU A 80 -7.11 0.58 15.61
CA GLU A 80 -6.04 -0.08 14.86
C GLU A 80 -6.25 0.04 13.34
N GLU A 81 -7.50 -0.02 12.86
CA GLU A 81 -7.84 0.27 11.46
C GLU A 81 -7.45 1.70 11.06
N MET A 82 -7.78 2.68 11.91
CA MET A 82 -7.43 4.09 11.66
C MET A 82 -5.93 4.32 11.66
N ASP A 83 -5.21 3.72 12.62
CA ASP A 83 -3.76 3.83 12.72
C ASP A 83 -3.07 3.18 11.50
N PHE A 84 -3.61 2.06 11.00
CA PHE A 84 -3.12 1.40 9.79
C PHE A 84 -3.31 2.26 8.53
N LEU A 85 -4.48 2.89 8.36
CA LEU A 85 -4.71 3.82 7.27
C LEU A 85 -3.82 5.07 7.38
N GLN A 86 -3.61 5.58 8.59
CA GLN A 86 -2.72 6.71 8.83
C GLN A 86 -1.26 6.39 8.47
N GLU A 87 -0.80 5.17 8.75
CA GLU A 87 0.54 4.71 8.35
C GLU A 87 0.70 4.74 6.82
N ILE A 88 -0.30 4.26 6.07
CA ILE A 88 -0.31 4.30 4.60
C ILE A 88 -0.17 5.73 4.09
N GLU A 89 -0.99 6.65 4.60
CA GLU A 89 -0.94 8.06 4.18
C GLU A 89 0.38 8.73 4.55
N THR A 90 0.94 8.42 5.72
CA THR A 90 2.27 8.91 6.10
C THR A 90 3.34 8.45 5.11
N MET A 91 3.34 7.18 4.70
CA MET A 91 4.33 6.67 3.74
C MET A 91 4.17 7.28 2.34
N LYS A 92 2.93 7.51 1.88
CA LYS A 92 2.67 8.22 0.61
C LYS A 92 3.25 9.63 0.63
N ILE A 93 3.11 10.36 1.74
CA ILE A 93 3.62 11.73 1.90
C ILE A 93 5.15 11.76 1.98
N LEU A 94 5.76 10.80 2.68
CA LEU A 94 7.22 10.74 2.82
C LEU A 94 7.94 10.49 1.49
N GLY A 95 7.31 9.72 0.60
CA GLY A 95 7.90 9.30 -0.66
C GLY A 95 9.06 8.32 -0.49
N ALA A 96 9.73 7.97 -1.60
CA ALA A 96 10.77 6.95 -1.59
C ALA A 96 12.15 7.51 -1.19
N HIS A 97 12.83 6.82 -0.27
CA HIS A 97 14.22 7.11 0.09
C HIS A 97 14.99 5.81 0.32
N VAL A 98 16.30 5.78 0.07
CA VAL A 98 17.09 4.51 0.14
C VAL A 98 17.08 3.83 1.53
N ASN A 99 16.75 4.60 2.57
CA ASN A 99 16.71 4.13 3.96
C ASN A 99 15.29 4.06 4.55
N ILE A 100 14.25 4.31 3.73
CA ILE A 100 12.83 4.33 4.14
C ILE A 100 11.99 3.67 3.05
#